data_AF-A0A2T1ELI1-F1
#
_entry.id   AF-A0A2T1ELI1-F1
#
_cell.length_a   1.000
_cell.length_b   1.000
_cell.length_c   1.000
_cell.angle_alpha   90.00
_cell.angle_beta   90.00
_cell.angle_gamma   90.00
#
_symmetry.space_group_name_H-M   'P 1'
#
loop_
_entity.id
_entity.type
_entity.pdbx_description
1 polymer ?
#
loop_
_entity_poly.entity_id
_entity_poly.type
_entity_poly.pdbx_seq_one_letter_code
_entity_poly.pdbx_strand_id
1 'polypeptide(L)'
;MLRRLCCIVAVILISILQTYPAQAANIDRYLVRFLHVTAPIDLALNEKGETRSYAPEVLTRGKELFENSCLNCHVGGATLPDPQVSLSLPKLQGATPPRDNINSLVAYLRRPMVYDGSSETFWCRQVPESWMSQDEIESLAAFVLTAAQKAPAWGTDKL
;
A
#
# COMPACT_ATOMS: atom_id res chain seq x y z
N MET A 1 -19.45 54.63 -18.88
CA MET A 1 -19.83 53.25 -19.26
C MET A 1 -18.70 52.25 -19.03
N LEU A 2 -17.45 52.59 -19.38
CA LEU A 2 -16.26 51.73 -19.22
C LEU A 2 -16.02 51.21 -17.78
N ARG A 3 -16.24 52.03 -16.74
CA ARG A 3 -16.08 51.65 -15.33
C ARG A 3 -17.09 50.60 -14.86
N ARG A 4 -18.31 50.61 -15.41
CA ARG A 4 -19.33 49.58 -15.12
C ARG A 4 -19.00 48.26 -15.84
N LEU A 5 -18.44 48.36 -17.04
CA LEU A 5 -17.97 47.21 -17.80
C LEU A 5 -16.82 46.50 -17.07
N CYS A 6 -15.83 47.23 -16.55
CA CYS A 6 -14.73 46.67 -15.76
C CYS A 6 -15.20 45.96 -14.48
N CYS A 7 -16.19 46.51 -13.77
CA CYS A 7 -16.75 45.85 -12.59
C CYS A 7 -17.48 44.55 -12.94
N ILE A 8 -18.22 44.53 -14.06
CA ILE A 8 -18.91 43.33 -14.53
C ILE A 8 -17.90 42.25 -14.94
N VAL A 9 -16.82 42.62 -15.66
CA VAL A 9 -15.76 41.68 -16.03
C VAL A 9 -15.02 41.13 -14.80
N ALA A 10 -14.74 41.96 -13.80
CA ALA A 10 -14.08 41.52 -12.56
C ALA A 10 -14.96 40.55 -11.75
N VAL A 11 -16.27 40.80 -11.66
CA VAL A 11 -17.21 39.90 -10.97
C VAL A 11 -17.32 38.56 -11.72
N ILE A 12 -17.34 38.57 -13.05
CA ILE A 12 -17.34 37.35 -13.87
C ILE A 12 -16.04 36.55 -13.68
N LEU A 13 -14.87 37.22 -13.64
CA LEU A 13 -13.58 36.55 -13.42
C LEU A 13 -13.49 35.90 -12.03
N ILE A 14 -14.02 36.57 -10.99
CA ILE A 14 -14.08 36.02 -9.62
C ILE A 14 -15.09 34.87 -9.53
N SER A 15 -16.17 34.91 -10.32
CA SER A 15 -17.14 33.81 -10.42
C SER A 15 -16.59 32.57 -11.12
N ILE A 16 -15.54 32.71 -11.94
CA ILE A 16 -14.87 31.60 -12.64
C ILE A 16 -13.75 30.98 -11.80
N LEU A 17 -13.28 31.68 -10.76
CA LEU A 17 -12.45 31.12 -9.67
C LEU A 17 -13.32 30.30 -8.69
N GLN A 18 -14.23 29.48 -9.22
CA GLN A 18 -14.92 28.49 -8.40
C GLN A 18 -13.87 27.50 -7.91
N THR A 19 -13.66 27.52 -6.59
CA THR A 19 -12.86 26.55 -5.86
C THR A 19 -13.29 25.15 -6.29
N TYR A 20 -12.41 24.41 -6.96
CA TYR A 20 -12.60 22.98 -7.12
C TYR A 20 -12.87 22.40 -5.73
N PRO A 21 -13.93 21.62 -5.53
CA PRO A 21 -14.07 20.90 -4.28
C PRO A 21 -12.82 20.02 -4.16
N ALA A 22 -12.05 20.20 -3.10
CA ALA A 22 -11.09 19.18 -2.71
C ALA A 22 -11.93 17.93 -2.43
N GLN A 23 -11.94 16.96 -3.35
CA GLN A 23 -12.44 15.64 -3.04
C GLN A 23 -11.60 15.12 -1.89
N ALA A 24 -12.11 15.28 -0.66
CA ALA A 24 -11.58 14.58 0.50
C ALA A 24 -11.92 13.10 0.28
N ALA A 25 -11.04 12.38 -0.43
CA ALA A 25 -11.09 10.94 -0.45
C ALA A 25 -11.03 10.47 1.00
N ASN A 26 -11.95 9.58 1.39
CA ASN A 26 -12.00 9.07 2.75
C ASN A 26 -10.79 8.14 2.95
N ILE A 27 -9.70 8.66 3.51
CA ILE A 27 -8.54 7.85 3.89
C ILE A 27 -8.97 6.92 5.03
N ASP A 28 -8.67 5.64 4.89
CA ASP A 28 -9.02 4.65 5.90
C ASP A 28 -8.46 5.02 7.29
N ARG A 29 -9.29 4.84 8.32
CA ARG A 29 -8.96 5.26 9.69
C ARG A 29 -7.77 4.50 10.25
N TYR A 30 -7.54 3.25 9.85
CA TYR A 30 -6.40 2.47 10.30
C TYR A 30 -5.09 3.06 9.76
N LEU A 31 -5.06 3.49 8.49
CA LEU A 31 -3.91 4.19 7.92
C LEU A 31 -3.56 5.46 8.71
N VAL A 32 -4.56 6.29 9.02
CA VAL A 32 -4.34 7.54 9.75
C VAL A 32 -3.88 7.26 11.19
N ARG A 33 -4.56 6.35 11.89
CA ARG A 33 -4.36 6.15 13.34
C ARG A 33 -3.16 5.28 13.69
N PHE A 34 -2.89 4.25 12.92
CA PHE A 34 -1.86 3.26 13.24
C PHE A 34 -0.64 3.38 12.34
N LEU A 35 -0.82 3.74 11.06
CA LEU A 35 0.30 3.91 10.13
C LEU A 35 0.77 5.37 10.05
N HIS A 36 0.04 6.32 10.62
CA HIS A 36 0.31 7.75 10.55
C HIS A 36 0.49 8.25 9.10
N VAL A 37 -0.34 7.75 8.18
CA VAL A 37 -0.31 8.12 6.76
C VAL A 37 -1.47 9.06 6.44
N THR A 38 -1.14 10.34 6.24
CA THR A 38 -2.10 11.41 5.84
C THR A 38 -1.69 12.15 4.58
N ALA A 39 -0.55 11.79 3.99
CA ALA A 39 0.03 12.34 2.78
C ALA A 39 0.78 11.22 2.04
N PRO A 40 1.16 11.42 0.76
CA PRO A 40 1.92 10.42 0.03
C PRO A 40 3.19 9.99 0.77
N ILE A 41 3.53 8.72 0.66
CA ILE A 41 4.76 8.14 1.24
C ILE A 41 5.57 7.46 0.14
N ASP A 42 6.89 7.48 0.30
CA ASP A 42 7.78 6.79 -0.61
C ASP A 42 8.15 5.42 -0.05
N LEU A 43 8.00 4.39 -0.87
CA LEU A 43 8.39 3.02 -0.57
C LEU A 43 9.52 2.58 -1.51
N ALA A 44 10.40 1.70 -1.03
CA ALA A 44 11.43 1.10 -1.87
C ALA A 44 10.80 0.32 -3.02
N LEU A 45 11.18 0.68 -4.25
CA LEU A 45 10.70 0.04 -5.46
C LEU A 45 11.52 -1.23 -5.76
N ASN A 46 12.84 -1.17 -5.53
CA ASN A 46 13.77 -2.26 -5.82
C ASN A 46 15.07 -2.16 -4.99
N GLU A 47 15.97 -3.13 -5.19
CA GLU A 47 17.26 -3.26 -4.51
C GLU A 47 18.30 -2.19 -4.91
N LYS A 48 18.03 -1.39 -5.95
CA LYS A 48 18.94 -0.31 -6.39
C LYS A 48 18.73 1.00 -5.61
N GLY A 49 17.80 1.00 -4.64
CA GLY A 49 17.46 2.17 -3.83
C GLY A 49 16.48 3.14 -4.51
N GLU A 50 15.89 2.76 -5.64
CA GLU A 50 14.80 3.54 -6.25
C GLU A 50 13.57 3.47 -5.35
N THR A 51 12.80 4.56 -5.30
CA THR A 51 11.55 4.64 -4.55
C THR A 51 10.38 4.99 -5.47
N ARG A 52 9.16 4.66 -5.02
CA ARG A 52 7.91 5.07 -5.66
C ARG A 52 6.99 5.69 -4.62
N SER A 53 6.34 6.79 -5.00
CA SER A 53 5.40 7.51 -4.13
C SER A 53 4.01 6.89 -4.22
N TYR A 54 3.38 6.67 -3.06
CA TYR A 54 2.05 6.09 -2.92
C TYR A 54 1.14 7.03 -2.13
N ALA A 55 0.02 7.40 -2.74
CA ALA A 55 -1.01 8.21 -2.08
C ALA A 55 -1.78 7.39 -1.02
N PRO A 56 -2.29 8.00 0.06
CA PRO A 56 -3.05 7.31 1.10
C PRO A 56 -4.27 6.52 0.58
N GLU A 57 -4.88 6.96 -0.50
CA GLU A 57 -6.01 6.30 -1.15
C GLU A 57 -5.60 4.96 -1.78
N VAL A 58 -4.40 4.91 -2.36
CA VAL A 58 -3.83 3.67 -2.92
C VAL A 58 -3.56 2.66 -1.80
N LEU A 59 -3.04 3.12 -0.67
CA LEU A 59 -2.81 2.28 0.51
C LEU A 59 -4.13 1.81 1.13
N THR A 60 -5.18 2.64 1.09
CA THR A 60 -6.54 2.27 1.53
C THR A 60 -7.04 1.12 0.66
N ARG A 61 -6.90 1.23 -0.66
CA ARG A 61 -7.26 0.15 -1.59
C ARG A 61 -6.44 -1.13 -1.35
N GLY A 62 -5.14 -0.99 -1.11
CA GLY A 62 -4.26 -2.11 -0.77
C GLY A 62 -4.68 -2.84 0.51
N LYS A 63 -5.11 -2.09 1.52
CA LYS A 63 -5.66 -2.63 2.77
C LYS A 63 -6.93 -3.44 2.51
N GLU A 64 -7.88 -2.94 1.73
CA GLU A 64 -9.10 -3.68 1.37
C GLU A 64 -8.78 -4.99 0.65
N LEU A 65 -7.82 -4.96 -0.29
CA LEU A 65 -7.37 -6.16 -1.00
C LEU A 65 -6.77 -7.19 -0.02
N PHE A 66 -5.97 -6.73 0.94
CA PHE A 66 -5.39 -7.57 1.98
C PHE A 66 -6.46 -8.20 2.87
N GLU A 67 -7.44 -7.41 3.32
CA GLU A 67 -8.54 -7.88 4.15
C GLU A 67 -9.35 -8.98 3.45
N ASN A 68 -9.65 -8.79 2.17
CA ASN A 68 -10.45 -9.73 1.39
C ASN A 68 -9.69 -11.00 0.96
N SER A 69 -8.35 -10.92 0.85
CA SER A 69 -7.58 -11.95 0.15
C SER A 69 -6.54 -12.67 1.02
N CYS A 70 -6.05 -12.02 2.07
CA CYS A 70 -4.87 -12.43 2.83
C CYS A 70 -5.14 -12.58 4.33
N LEU A 71 -6.14 -11.87 4.87
CA LEU A 71 -6.37 -11.72 6.31
C LEU A 71 -6.56 -13.03 7.06
N ASN A 72 -7.20 -14.01 6.45
CA ASN A 72 -7.45 -15.32 7.08
C ASN A 72 -6.17 -16.01 7.53
N CYS A 73 -5.05 -15.79 6.82
CA CYS A 73 -3.75 -16.35 7.18
C CYS A 73 -2.81 -15.31 7.79
N HIS A 74 -3.04 -14.02 7.51
CA HIS A 74 -2.09 -12.95 7.82
C HIS A 74 -2.65 -11.84 8.72
N VAL A 75 -3.63 -12.15 9.56
CA VAL A 75 -4.17 -11.21 10.55
C VAL A 75 -3.05 -10.56 11.37
N GLY A 76 -3.04 -9.23 11.43
CA GLY A 76 -2.03 -8.47 12.15
C GLY A 76 -0.58 -8.68 11.66
N GLY A 77 -0.38 -9.17 10.43
CA GLY A 77 0.93 -9.51 9.89
C GLY A 77 1.48 -10.86 10.35
N ALA A 78 0.70 -11.68 11.06
CA ALA A 78 1.07 -13.05 11.38
C ALA A 78 1.14 -13.93 10.12
N THR A 79 1.55 -15.19 10.27
CA THR A 79 1.36 -16.22 9.25
C THR A 79 0.87 -17.47 9.98
N LEU A 80 -0.44 -17.65 10.10
CA LEU A 80 -1.02 -18.71 10.93
C LEU A 80 -0.54 -20.12 10.57
N PRO A 81 -0.40 -20.50 9.27
CA PRO A 81 0.10 -21.82 8.90
C PRO A 81 1.59 -22.03 9.19
N ASP A 82 2.37 -20.95 9.27
CA ASP A 82 3.80 -20.98 9.55
C ASP A 82 4.21 -19.75 10.38
N PRO A 83 4.03 -19.80 11.72
CA PRO A 83 4.32 -18.67 12.59
C PRO A 83 5.77 -18.22 12.58
N GLN A 84 6.71 -19.04 12.09
CA GLN A 84 8.12 -18.65 12.02
C GLN A 84 8.41 -17.65 10.90
N VAL A 85 7.50 -17.52 9.93
CA VAL A 85 7.66 -16.68 8.73
C VAL A 85 6.51 -15.67 8.63
N SER A 86 6.47 -14.73 9.58
CA SER A 86 5.50 -13.63 9.61
C SER A 86 5.76 -12.57 8.51
N LEU A 87 4.84 -11.61 8.37
CA LEU A 87 4.98 -10.42 7.51
C LEU A 87 5.66 -9.24 8.22
N SER A 88 6.40 -9.49 9.31
CA SER A 88 7.21 -8.45 9.95
C SER A 88 8.35 -7.99 9.05
N LEU A 89 8.76 -6.73 9.16
CA LEU A 89 9.83 -6.18 8.33
C LEU A 89 11.14 -6.98 8.39
N PRO A 90 11.66 -7.42 9.57
CA PRO A 90 12.86 -8.24 9.62
C PRO A 90 12.71 -9.59 8.91
N LYS A 91 11.52 -10.19 8.93
CA LYS A 91 11.26 -11.45 8.21
C LYS A 91 11.21 -11.24 6.71
N LEU A 92 10.56 -10.18 6.24
CA LEU A 92 10.56 -9.81 4.82
C LEU A 92 11.97 -9.53 4.31
N GLN A 93 12.79 -8.81 5.08
CA GLN A 93 14.20 -8.53 4.77
C GLN A 93 15.08 -9.79 4.75
N GLY A 94 14.85 -10.72 5.67
CA GLY A 94 15.65 -11.94 5.80
C GLY A 94 15.29 -13.06 4.82
N ALA A 95 14.22 -12.90 4.04
CA ALA A 95 13.86 -13.87 3.01
C ALA A 95 14.92 -13.89 1.89
N THR A 96 14.97 -14.99 1.13
CA THR A 96 15.83 -15.10 -0.06
C THR A 96 14.97 -15.33 -1.32
N PRO A 97 15.01 -14.42 -2.32
CA PRO A 97 15.53 -13.05 -2.20
C PRO A 97 14.74 -12.22 -1.17
N PRO A 98 15.28 -11.07 -0.71
CA PRO A 98 14.56 -10.16 0.19
C PRO A 98 13.21 -9.73 -0.39
N ARG A 99 12.20 -9.57 0.47
CA ARG A 99 10.80 -9.28 0.11
C ARG A 99 10.33 -7.93 0.68
N ASP A 100 11.25 -7.00 0.86
CA ASP A 100 11.06 -5.72 1.56
C ASP A 100 10.93 -4.50 0.62
N ASN A 101 10.76 -4.75 -0.68
CA ASN A 101 10.49 -3.72 -1.69
C ASN A 101 9.33 -4.14 -2.60
N ILE A 102 8.70 -3.18 -3.28
CA ILE A 102 7.50 -3.39 -4.09
C ILE A 102 7.70 -4.50 -5.13
N ASN A 103 8.77 -4.43 -5.94
CA ASN A 103 8.98 -5.39 -7.01
C ASN A 103 9.17 -6.81 -6.46
N SER A 104 9.96 -6.98 -5.39
CA SER A 104 10.20 -8.26 -4.76
C SER A 104 8.94 -8.88 -4.15
N LEU A 105 8.10 -8.08 -3.48
CA LEU A 105 6.88 -8.56 -2.85
C LEU A 105 5.82 -8.90 -3.90
N VAL A 106 5.70 -8.10 -4.97
CA VAL A 106 4.84 -8.42 -6.12
C VAL A 106 5.31 -9.73 -6.78
N ALA A 107 6.61 -9.89 -7.03
CA ALA A 107 7.16 -11.12 -7.60
C ALA A 107 6.83 -12.35 -6.73
N TYR A 108 6.97 -12.23 -5.41
CA TYR A 108 6.56 -13.28 -4.48
C TYR A 108 5.06 -13.58 -4.55
N LEU A 109 4.19 -12.58 -4.59
CA LEU A 109 2.74 -12.80 -4.69
C LEU A 109 2.35 -13.44 -6.04
N ARG A 110 3.05 -13.11 -7.14
CA ARG A 110 2.85 -13.76 -8.44
C ARG A 110 3.32 -15.21 -8.45
N ARG A 111 4.36 -15.54 -7.68
CA ARG A 111 4.93 -16.90 -7.60
C ARG A 111 5.52 -17.14 -6.21
N PRO A 112 4.70 -17.60 -5.24
CA PRO A 112 5.18 -17.77 -3.87
C PRO A 112 6.27 -18.82 -3.77
N MET A 113 7.35 -18.48 -3.06
CA MET A 113 8.50 -19.34 -2.82
C MET A 113 8.67 -19.64 -1.32
N VAL A 114 9.27 -20.76 -0.96
CA VAL A 114 9.72 -20.98 0.44
C VAL A 114 10.71 -19.90 0.87
N TYR A 115 10.94 -19.75 2.18
CA TYR A 115 11.64 -18.59 2.75
C TYR A 115 13.07 -18.39 2.22
N ASP A 116 13.78 -19.48 1.92
CA ASP A 116 15.12 -19.50 1.32
C ASP A 116 15.12 -19.43 -0.22
N GLY A 117 13.94 -19.41 -0.85
CA GLY A 117 13.79 -19.31 -2.30
C GLY A 117 14.07 -20.59 -3.07
N SER A 118 14.32 -21.73 -2.40
CA SER A 118 14.75 -22.96 -3.09
C SER A 118 13.66 -23.61 -3.95
N SER A 119 12.39 -23.39 -3.62
CA SER A 119 11.25 -23.98 -4.32
C SER A 119 9.99 -23.12 -4.19
N GLU A 120 8.99 -23.39 -5.03
CA GLU A 120 7.66 -22.81 -4.86
C GLU A 120 7.01 -23.33 -3.57
N THR A 121 6.14 -22.51 -2.99
CA THR A 121 5.28 -22.89 -1.87
C THR A 121 3.82 -22.78 -2.27
N PHE A 122 3.02 -23.75 -1.83
CA PHE A 122 1.57 -23.76 -2.02
C PHE A 122 0.82 -23.34 -0.75
N TRP A 123 1.55 -23.01 0.32
CA TRP A 123 0.99 -22.55 1.59
C TRP A 123 0.52 -21.09 1.53
N CYS A 124 1.11 -20.29 0.64
CA CYS A 124 0.67 -18.94 0.34
C CYS A 124 -0.15 -18.94 -0.95
N ARG A 125 -1.19 -18.10 -1.01
CA ARG A 125 -2.04 -17.99 -2.18
C ARG A 125 -1.32 -17.25 -3.30
N GLN A 126 -1.17 -17.89 -4.46
CA GLN A 126 -0.70 -17.24 -5.67
C GLN A 126 -1.73 -16.21 -6.16
N VAL A 127 -1.26 -15.05 -6.60
CA VAL A 127 -2.08 -13.95 -7.14
C VAL A 127 -1.75 -13.76 -8.62
N PRO A 128 -2.39 -14.46 -9.57
CA PRO A 128 -2.15 -14.25 -11.01
C PRO A 128 -2.73 -12.93 -11.51
N GLU A 129 -2.24 -12.46 -12.67
CA GLU A 129 -2.72 -11.21 -13.31
C GLU A 129 -4.22 -11.25 -13.65
N SER A 130 -4.77 -12.44 -13.90
CA SER A 130 -6.20 -12.65 -14.14
C SER A 130 -7.07 -12.39 -12.91
N TRP A 131 -6.49 -12.35 -11.71
CA TRP A 131 -7.21 -12.08 -10.47
C TRP A 131 -6.94 -10.67 -9.93
N MET A 132 -5.70 -10.21 -9.95
CA MET A 132 -5.36 -8.82 -9.62
C MET A 132 -4.45 -8.23 -10.69
N SER A 133 -4.85 -7.06 -11.20
CA SER A 133 -4.04 -6.25 -12.10
C SER A 133 -2.72 -5.83 -11.46
N GLN A 134 -1.81 -5.24 -12.25
CA GLN A 134 -0.54 -4.76 -11.74
C GLN A 134 -0.71 -3.66 -10.68
N ASP A 135 -1.60 -2.70 -10.91
CA ASP A 135 -1.84 -1.60 -9.97
C ASP A 135 -2.45 -2.10 -8.66
N GLU A 136 -3.35 -3.08 -8.73
CA GLU A 136 -3.96 -3.69 -7.53
C GLU A 136 -2.93 -4.44 -6.69
N ILE A 137 -2.11 -5.30 -7.30
CA ILE A 137 -1.11 -6.06 -6.55
C ILE A 137 0.00 -5.16 -5.99
N GLU A 138 0.35 -4.07 -6.68
CA GLU A 138 1.27 -3.06 -6.16
C GLU A 138 0.66 -2.31 -4.97
N SER A 139 -0.64 -1.96 -5.02
CA SER A 139 -1.32 -1.33 -3.89
C SER A 139 -1.35 -2.25 -2.66
N LEU A 140 -1.61 -3.55 -2.87
CA LEU A 140 -1.54 -4.58 -1.83
C LEU A 140 -0.13 -4.68 -1.23
N ALA A 141 0.90 -4.75 -2.07
CA ALA A 141 2.29 -4.79 -1.63
C ALA A 141 2.67 -3.52 -0.85
N ALA A 142 2.25 -2.35 -1.34
CA ALA A 142 2.50 -1.07 -0.68
C ALA A 142 1.86 -1.01 0.71
N PHE A 143 0.62 -1.50 0.86
CA PHE A 143 -0.03 -1.61 2.18
C PHE A 143 0.76 -2.52 3.12
N VAL A 144 1.14 -3.73 2.68
CA VAL A 144 1.87 -4.70 3.51
C VAL A 144 3.21 -4.13 3.98
N LEU A 145 3.98 -3.50 3.10
CA LEU A 145 5.26 -2.88 3.46
C LEU A 145 5.08 -1.70 4.42
N THR A 146 4.06 -0.86 4.18
CA THR A 146 3.75 0.27 5.07
C THR A 146 3.37 -0.23 6.46
N ALA A 147 2.55 -1.27 6.54
CA ALA A 147 2.17 -1.90 7.81
C ALA A 147 3.39 -2.50 8.51
N ALA A 148 4.23 -3.25 7.80
CA ALA A 148 5.46 -3.82 8.35
C ALA A 148 6.44 -2.77 8.90
N GLN A 149 6.46 -1.57 8.32
CA GLN A 149 7.31 -0.47 8.75
C GLN A 149 6.73 0.34 9.91
N LYS A 150 5.39 0.51 9.97
CA LYS A 150 4.76 1.53 10.83
C LYS A 150 3.73 1.01 11.80
N ALA A 151 3.06 -0.10 11.52
CA ALA A 151 1.98 -0.60 12.38
C ALA A 151 2.55 -1.14 13.70
N PRO A 152 2.01 -0.73 14.85
CA PRO A 152 2.34 -1.33 16.13
C PRO A 152 2.05 -2.83 16.13
N ALA A 153 2.99 -3.64 16.62
CA ALA A 153 2.87 -5.09 16.76
C ALA A 153 2.62 -5.88 15.45
N TRP A 154 2.90 -5.30 14.28
CA TRP A 154 2.71 -6.01 13.02
C TRP A 154 3.70 -7.16 12.83
N GLY A 155 3.17 -8.36 12.71
CA GLY A 155 3.92 -9.60 12.54
C GLY A 155 4.81 -9.96 13.72
N THR A 156 4.54 -9.38 14.91
CA THR A 156 5.28 -9.71 16.13
C THR A 156 4.67 -10.91 16.83
N ASP A 157 5.50 -11.86 17.22
CA ASP A 157 5.10 -13.06 17.97
C ASP A 157 4.85 -12.77 19.47
N LYS A 158 5.13 -11.53 19.89
CA LYS A 158 4.95 -11.04 21.27
C LYS A 158 3.65 -10.25 21.34
N LEU A 159 2.57 -10.91 21.76
CA LEU A 159 1.38 -10.23 22.30
C LEU A 159 1.66 -9.71 23.71
#